data_AF-A0A950Y595-F1
#
_entry.id   AF-A0A950Y595-F1
#
_cell.length_a   1.000
_cell.length_b   1.000
_cell.length_c   1.000
_cell.angle_alpha   90.00
_cell.angle_beta   90.00
_cell.angle_gamma   90.00
#
_symmetry.space_group_name_H-M   'P 1'
#
loop_
_entity.id
_entity.type
_entity.pdbx_description
1 polymer ?
#
loop_
_entity_poly.entity_id
_entity_poly.type
_entity_poly.pdbx_seq_one_letter_code
_entity_poly.pdbx_strand_id
1 'polypeptide(L)'
;QEDRIPERRIPIVNYMDERLFENKISGYRFEDMPADQEAYRLGVKALQATAFAIHGRPFVELDPLEQDFILKSIHDAKKLAAHDIWARMSIHRYWQLLVQDCVSAYYAHPWAWDEIGYGGPAYPRAYTRLEGGLPEPWEVDERRYEWSAPSTSISDAYEETGAGSDTTHHGQGGTH
;
A
#
# COMPACT_ATOMS: atom_id res chain seq x y z
N GLN A 1 4.15 9.46 3.96
CA GLN A 1 5.31 9.99 3.21
C GLN A 1 5.84 11.23 3.93
N GLU A 2 6.04 11.15 5.25
CA GLU A 2 6.61 12.25 6.07
C GLU A 2 8.14 12.28 5.99
N ASP A 3 8.72 11.14 5.62
CA ASP A 3 10.09 10.85 5.28
C ASP A 3 10.53 11.43 3.91
N ARG A 4 9.59 11.81 3.05
CA ARG A 4 9.86 12.42 1.74
C ARG A 4 9.67 13.95 1.77
N ILE A 5 10.62 14.68 1.19
CA ILE A 5 10.43 16.11 0.87
C ILE A 5 9.22 16.30 -0.05
N PRO A 6 8.48 17.42 0.04
CA PRO A 6 7.24 17.64 -0.72
C PRO A 6 7.38 17.37 -2.21
N GLU A 7 8.51 17.75 -2.81
CA GLU A 7 8.81 17.60 -4.23
C GLU A 7 9.11 16.16 -4.64
N ARG A 8 9.26 15.23 -3.69
CA ARG A 8 9.47 13.80 -3.93
C ARG A 8 8.30 12.94 -3.45
N ARG A 9 7.15 13.52 -3.10
CA ARG A 9 5.98 12.75 -2.71
C ARG A 9 5.30 12.11 -3.92
N ILE A 10 5.09 10.81 -3.85
CA ILE A 10 4.43 10.06 -4.92
C ILE A 10 2.91 10.33 -4.84
N PRO A 11 2.26 10.82 -5.92
CA PRO A 11 0.85 11.19 -5.92
C PRO A 11 -0.06 9.96 -6.10
N ILE A 12 -0.11 9.11 -5.07
CA ILE A 12 -0.88 7.84 -5.06
C ILE A 12 -2.34 8.07 -5.45
N VAL A 13 -2.99 9.07 -4.85
CA VAL A 13 -4.43 9.33 -5.03
C VAL A 13 -4.76 9.65 -6.49
N ASN A 14 -3.90 10.39 -7.20
CA ASN A 14 -4.15 10.77 -8.58
C ASN A 14 -4.17 9.54 -9.50
N TYR A 15 -3.22 8.62 -9.29
CA TYR A 15 -3.16 7.37 -10.07
C TYR A 15 -4.39 6.48 -9.83
N MET A 16 -4.82 6.40 -8.57
CA MET A 16 -6.03 5.65 -8.21
C MET A 16 -7.29 6.27 -8.81
N ASP A 17 -7.42 7.60 -8.75
CA ASP A 17 -8.56 8.33 -9.31
C ASP A 17 -8.65 8.14 -10.83
N GLU A 18 -7.53 8.27 -11.55
CA GLU A 18 -7.46 8.02 -12.99
C GLU A 18 -7.85 6.57 -13.34
N ARG A 19 -7.29 5.58 -12.62
CA ARG A 19 -7.63 4.16 -12.82
C ARG A 19 -9.12 3.91 -12.63
N LEU A 20 -9.70 4.47 -11.57
CA LEU A 20 -11.12 4.32 -11.26
C LEU A 20 -11.99 5.04 -12.28
N PHE A 21 -11.61 6.25 -12.71
CA PHE A 21 -12.31 7.04 -13.71
C PHE A 21 -12.35 6.33 -15.07
N GLU A 22 -11.21 5.81 -15.52
CA GLU A 22 -11.09 5.04 -16.77
C GLU A 22 -11.66 3.61 -16.67
N ASN A 23 -12.07 3.20 -15.48
CA ASN A 23 -12.60 1.87 -15.18
C ASN A 23 -11.64 0.74 -15.61
N LYS A 24 -10.33 0.97 -15.43
CA LYS A 24 -9.28 -0.02 -15.69
C LYS A 24 -9.34 -1.10 -14.60
N ILE A 25 -9.95 -2.24 -14.93
CA ILE A 25 -10.08 -3.42 -14.06
C ILE A 25 -9.05 -4.50 -14.43
N SER A 26 -8.70 -5.35 -13.46
CA SER A 26 -7.77 -6.48 -13.66
C SER A 26 -8.33 -7.63 -14.54
N GLY A 27 -9.52 -7.45 -15.12
CA GLY A 27 -10.18 -8.42 -16.01
C GLY A 27 -11.08 -9.45 -15.30
N TYR A 28 -11.12 -9.45 -13.97
CA TYR A 28 -12.00 -10.30 -13.18
C TYR A 28 -12.57 -9.53 -11.98
N ARG A 29 -13.70 -10.00 -11.44
CA ARG A 29 -14.33 -9.45 -10.22
C ARG A 29 -14.87 -10.62 -9.39
N PHE A 30 -14.65 -10.57 -8.09
CA PHE A 30 -15.22 -11.57 -7.18
C PHE A 30 -16.74 -11.41 -7.07
N GLU A 31 -17.46 -12.51 -6.85
CA GLU A 31 -18.93 -12.51 -6.74
C GLU A 31 -19.43 -11.67 -5.56
N ASP A 32 -18.69 -11.68 -4.45
CA ASP A 32 -18.96 -10.95 -3.22
C ASP A 32 -18.43 -9.50 -3.23
N MET A 33 -18.10 -8.97 -4.41
CA MET A 33 -17.57 -7.62 -4.59
C MET A 33 -18.35 -6.84 -5.66
N PRO A 34 -18.73 -5.58 -5.38
CA PRO A 34 -19.26 -4.68 -6.39
C PRO A 34 -18.13 -4.20 -7.33
N ALA A 35 -18.47 -3.41 -8.35
CA ALA A 35 -17.46 -2.80 -9.21
C ALA A 35 -16.51 -1.89 -8.41
N ASP A 36 -15.23 -1.82 -8.80
CA ASP A 36 -14.19 -1.09 -8.05
C ASP A 36 -14.61 0.32 -7.63
N GLN A 37 -15.17 1.12 -8.56
CA GLN A 37 -15.64 2.48 -8.24
C GLN A 37 -16.68 2.49 -7.12
N GLU A 38 -17.59 1.53 -7.11
CA GLU A 38 -18.60 1.39 -6.07
C GLU A 38 -17.97 0.88 -4.77
N ALA A 39 -17.06 -0.10 -4.84
CA ALA A 39 -16.31 -0.60 -3.69
C ALA A 39 -15.56 0.54 -2.97
N TYR A 40 -14.91 1.43 -3.70
CA TYR A 40 -14.24 2.61 -3.14
C TYR A 40 -15.22 3.59 -2.49
N ARG A 41 -16.33 3.92 -3.17
CA ARG A 41 -17.36 4.82 -2.59
C ARG A 41 -17.97 4.23 -1.32
N LEU A 42 -18.24 2.92 -1.30
CA LEU A 42 -18.74 2.20 -0.14
C LEU A 42 -17.69 2.17 0.97
N GLY A 43 -16.42 1.91 0.64
CA GLY A 43 -15.33 1.81 1.60
C GLY A 43 -15.04 3.13 2.32
N VAL A 44 -15.00 4.25 1.59
CA VAL A 44 -14.86 5.59 2.19
C VAL A 44 -16.06 5.92 3.09
N LYS A 45 -17.28 5.58 2.66
CA LYS A 45 -18.47 5.72 3.52
C LYS A 45 -18.39 4.86 4.77
N ALA A 46 -17.88 3.63 4.66
CA ALA A 46 -17.72 2.72 5.79
C ALA A 46 -16.68 3.23 6.79
N LEU A 47 -15.54 3.75 6.32
CA LEU A 47 -14.54 4.42 7.13
C LEU A 47 -15.13 5.61 7.90
N GLN A 48 -15.84 6.48 7.19
CA GLN A 48 -16.48 7.65 7.78
C GLN A 48 -17.54 7.26 8.84
N ALA A 49 -18.38 6.29 8.53
CA ALA A 49 -19.39 5.78 9.45
C ALA A 49 -18.76 5.13 10.69
N THR A 50 -17.65 4.41 10.51
CA THR A 50 -16.90 3.78 11.60
C THR A 50 -16.25 4.83 12.49
N ALA A 51 -15.63 5.86 11.91
CA ALA A 51 -15.07 6.99 12.66
C ALA A 51 -16.12 7.68 13.53
N PHE A 52 -17.29 8.00 12.95
CA PHE A 52 -18.38 8.61 13.72
C PHE A 52 -18.94 7.67 14.79
N ALA A 53 -19.10 6.38 14.50
CA ALA A 53 -19.67 5.42 15.45
C ALA A 53 -18.76 5.19 16.67
N ILE A 54 -17.44 5.19 16.48
CA ILE A 54 -16.46 4.87 17.54
C ILE A 54 -15.98 6.14 18.25
N HIS A 55 -15.67 7.20 17.51
CA HIS A 55 -15.00 8.40 18.03
C HIS A 55 -15.87 9.67 17.96
N GLY A 56 -17.07 9.60 17.38
CA GLY A 56 -18.00 10.74 17.29
C GLY A 56 -17.58 11.86 16.33
N ARG A 57 -16.52 11.66 15.54
CA ARG A 57 -15.91 12.65 14.64
C ARG A 57 -15.61 12.05 13.27
N PRO A 58 -15.48 12.87 12.21
CA PRO A 58 -15.11 12.39 10.88
C PRO A 58 -13.67 11.82 10.88
N PHE A 59 -13.40 10.83 10.01
CA PHE A 59 -12.10 10.13 9.98
C PHE A 59 -10.90 11.08 9.85
N VAL A 60 -11.04 12.12 9.02
CA VAL A 60 -9.98 13.11 8.76
C VAL A 60 -9.65 14.03 9.95
N GLU A 61 -10.52 14.10 10.97
CA GLU A 61 -10.30 14.87 12.19
C GLU A 61 -9.79 14.02 13.37
N LEU A 62 -9.67 12.70 13.15
CA LEU A 62 -9.11 11.78 14.14
C LEU A 62 -7.60 11.94 14.24
N ASP A 63 -7.05 11.65 15.42
CA ASP A 63 -5.61 11.58 15.57
C ASP A 63 -5.03 10.34 14.85
N PRO A 64 -3.70 10.28 14.61
CA PRO A 64 -3.10 9.17 13.87
C PRO A 64 -3.35 7.79 14.49
N LEU A 65 -3.50 7.69 15.81
CA LEU A 65 -3.75 6.42 16.50
C LEU A 65 -5.18 5.93 16.29
N GLU A 66 -6.14 6.84 16.40
CA GLU A 66 -7.55 6.59 16.12
C GLU A 66 -7.76 6.19 14.64
N GLN A 67 -7.04 6.84 13.71
CA GLN A 67 -7.04 6.45 12.30
C GLN A 67 -6.45 5.05 12.08
N ASP A 68 -5.28 4.76 12.67
CA ASP A 68 -4.62 3.44 12.59
C ASP A 68 -5.52 2.34 13.16
N PHE A 69 -6.22 2.59 14.26
CA PHE A 69 -7.19 1.66 14.85
C PHE A 69 -8.31 1.26 13.88
N ILE A 70 -8.89 2.24 13.19
CA ILE A 70 -9.95 1.97 12.22
C ILE A 70 -9.38 1.21 11.01
N LEU A 71 -8.22 1.61 10.48
CA LEU A 71 -7.58 0.93 9.35
C LEU A 71 -7.19 -0.52 9.70
N LYS A 72 -6.62 -0.74 10.88
CA LYS A 72 -6.30 -2.07 11.41
C LYS A 72 -7.55 -2.94 11.55
N SER A 73 -8.69 -2.36 11.91
CA SER A 73 -9.95 -3.12 11.94
C SER A 73 -10.36 -3.65 10.55
N ILE A 74 -10.13 -2.88 9.49
CA ILE A 74 -10.40 -3.30 8.11
C ILE A 74 -9.41 -4.36 7.66
N HIS A 75 -8.12 -4.17 7.97
CA HIS A 75 -7.06 -5.17 7.77
C HIS A 75 -7.43 -6.52 8.42
N ASP A 76 -7.84 -6.49 9.69
CA ASP A 76 -8.21 -7.68 10.47
C ASP A 76 -9.60 -8.24 10.12
N ALA A 77 -10.29 -7.67 9.12
CA ALA A 77 -11.66 -8.00 8.75
C ALA A 77 -12.70 -7.87 9.89
N LYS A 78 -12.43 -7.00 10.87
CA LYS A 78 -13.30 -6.70 12.00
C LYS A 78 -14.31 -5.61 11.63
N LYS A 79 -15.58 -5.99 11.52
CA LYS A 79 -16.70 -5.06 11.22
C LYS A 79 -17.11 -4.30 12.47
N LEU A 80 -16.37 -3.25 12.83
CA LEU A 80 -16.68 -2.43 14.02
C LEU A 80 -17.97 -1.61 13.86
N ALA A 81 -18.28 -1.18 12.64
CA ALA A 81 -19.51 -0.48 12.27
C ALA A 81 -19.84 -0.71 10.78
N ALA A 82 -20.79 0.04 10.22
CA ALA A 82 -21.16 0.01 8.80
C ALA A 82 -21.53 -1.40 8.29
N HIS A 83 -22.20 -2.20 9.13
CA HIS A 83 -22.53 -3.59 8.83
C HIS A 83 -23.35 -3.77 7.56
N ASP A 84 -24.23 -2.80 7.26
CA ASP A 84 -25.04 -2.76 6.04
C ASP A 84 -24.20 -2.56 4.77
N ILE A 85 -23.09 -1.83 4.86
CA ILE A 85 -22.12 -1.66 3.77
C ILE A 85 -21.30 -2.94 3.62
N TRP A 86 -20.75 -3.46 4.72
CA TRP A 86 -19.97 -4.71 4.73
C TRP A 86 -20.80 -5.99 4.49
N ALA A 87 -22.11 -5.86 4.33
CA ALA A 87 -22.99 -6.93 3.84
C ALA A 87 -23.07 -6.94 2.30
N ARG A 88 -22.73 -5.83 1.63
CA ARG A 88 -22.73 -5.69 0.17
C ARG A 88 -21.38 -6.01 -0.46
N MET A 89 -20.32 -6.04 0.34
CA MET A 89 -18.98 -6.36 -0.12
C MET A 89 -18.12 -6.98 0.98
N SER A 90 -17.15 -7.80 0.59
CA SER A 90 -16.18 -8.39 1.52
C SER A 90 -15.16 -7.36 2.00
N ILE A 91 -15.07 -7.17 3.32
CA ILE A 91 -14.11 -6.26 3.96
C ILE A 91 -12.66 -6.68 3.68
N HIS A 92 -12.38 -7.99 3.70
CA HIS A 92 -11.05 -8.53 3.44
C HIS A 92 -10.61 -8.25 2.00
N ARG A 93 -11.50 -8.47 1.03
CA ARG A 93 -11.21 -8.20 -0.38
C ARG A 93 -11.11 -6.71 -0.69
N TYR A 94 -11.90 -5.88 -0.01
CA TYR A 94 -11.75 -4.43 -0.09
C TYR A 94 -10.38 -3.98 0.41
N TRP A 95 -9.91 -4.53 1.53
CA TRP A 95 -8.55 -4.26 2.02
C TRP A 95 -7.47 -4.67 1.01
N GLN A 96 -7.59 -5.87 0.43
CA GLN A 96 -6.67 -6.34 -0.62
C GLN A 96 -6.68 -5.41 -1.84
N LEU A 97 -7.87 -4.98 -2.32
CA LEU A 97 -8.02 -4.04 -3.42
C LEU A 97 -7.30 -2.72 -3.12
N LEU A 98 -7.54 -2.15 -1.94
CA LEU A 98 -6.95 -0.89 -1.50
C LEU A 98 -5.42 -0.98 -1.45
N VAL A 99 -4.88 -2.01 -0.79
CA VAL A 99 -3.43 -2.22 -0.67
C VAL A 99 -2.81 -2.46 -2.03
N GLN A 100 -3.42 -3.29 -2.88
CA GLN A 100 -2.93 -3.56 -4.22
C GLN A 100 -2.84 -2.27 -5.05
N ASP A 101 -3.86 -1.42 -5.02
CA ASP A 101 -3.85 -0.14 -5.74
C ASP A 101 -2.81 0.83 -5.18
N CYS A 102 -2.71 0.94 -3.85
CA CYS A 102 -1.70 1.78 -3.22
C CYS A 102 -0.27 1.36 -3.58
N VAL A 103 0.02 0.05 -3.48
CA VAL A 103 1.34 -0.52 -3.82
C VAL A 103 1.63 -0.35 -5.30
N SER A 104 0.65 -0.61 -6.17
CA SER A 104 0.81 -0.46 -7.62
C SER A 104 1.08 0.99 -8.01
N ALA A 105 0.33 1.94 -7.43
CA ALA A 105 0.54 3.36 -7.65
C ALA A 105 1.90 3.84 -7.13
N TYR A 106 2.31 3.34 -5.96
CA TYR A 106 3.58 3.70 -5.33
C TYR A 106 4.77 3.23 -6.18
N TYR A 107 4.82 1.93 -6.51
CA TYR A 107 5.91 1.33 -7.27
C TYR A 107 5.83 1.55 -8.79
N ALA A 108 4.84 2.31 -9.28
CA ALA A 108 4.85 2.81 -10.65
C ALA A 108 5.70 4.09 -10.80
N HIS A 109 6.07 4.74 -9.69
CA HIS A 109 6.77 6.03 -9.74
C HIS A 109 8.30 5.86 -9.71
N PRO A 110 9.08 6.57 -10.56
CA PRO A 110 10.55 6.49 -10.58
C PRO A 110 11.23 6.77 -9.23
N TRP A 111 10.63 7.62 -8.39
CA TRP A 111 11.15 7.86 -7.04
C TRP A 111 10.97 6.69 -6.07
N ALA A 112 10.04 5.76 -6.31
CA ALA A 112 9.97 4.52 -5.52
C ALA A 112 11.03 3.52 -6.00
N TRP A 113 11.35 3.54 -7.30
CA TRP A 113 12.42 2.70 -7.85
C TRP A 113 13.78 3.07 -7.28
N ASP A 114 14.08 4.37 -7.18
CA ASP A 114 15.29 4.90 -6.53
C ASP A 114 15.42 4.42 -5.07
N GLU A 115 14.31 4.30 -4.34
CA GLU A 115 14.31 3.82 -2.94
C GLU A 115 14.67 2.34 -2.79
N ILE A 116 14.26 1.50 -3.76
CA ILE A 116 14.53 0.06 -3.71
C ILE A 116 15.77 -0.33 -4.52
N GLY A 117 16.56 0.64 -4.98
CA GLY A 117 17.75 0.40 -5.80
C GLY A 117 17.43 -0.12 -7.21
N TYR A 118 16.20 0.04 -7.69
CA TYR A 118 15.81 -0.37 -9.03
C TYR A 118 16.16 0.73 -10.04
N GLY A 119 17.09 0.46 -10.95
CA GLY A 119 17.55 1.40 -12.00
C GLY A 119 16.49 1.76 -13.07
N GLY A 120 15.30 1.16 -13.01
CA GLY A 120 14.22 1.36 -13.97
C GLY A 120 14.20 0.33 -15.11
N PRO A 121 13.29 0.46 -16.09
CA PRO A 121 13.27 -0.43 -17.25
C PRO A 121 14.58 -0.33 -18.05
N ALA A 122 15.09 -1.45 -18.54
CA ALA A 122 16.35 -1.58 -19.30
C ALA A 122 16.33 -0.91 -20.70
N TYR A 123 15.45 0.05 -20.95
CA TYR A 123 15.29 0.72 -22.23
C TYR A 123 15.53 2.23 -22.06
N PRO A 124 16.36 2.88 -22.92
CA PRO A 124 16.95 2.39 -24.17
C PRO A 124 18.31 1.69 -24.05
N ARG A 125 18.84 1.48 -22.84
CA ARG A 125 20.14 0.81 -22.61
C ARG A 125 19.94 -0.45 -21.77
N ALA A 126 20.29 -1.60 -22.34
CA ALA A 126 20.22 -2.87 -21.62
C ALA A 126 21.14 -2.87 -20.39
N TYR A 127 20.72 -3.56 -19.32
CA TYR A 127 21.61 -3.90 -18.21
C TYR A 127 22.77 -4.74 -18.75
N THR A 128 23.99 -4.24 -18.57
CA THR A 128 25.21 -4.81 -19.15
C THR A 128 25.94 -5.70 -18.13
N ARG A 129 25.64 -5.57 -16.82
CA ARG A 129 26.32 -6.28 -15.72
C ARG A 129 25.45 -7.28 -14.94
N LEU A 130 24.42 -7.84 -15.59
CA LEU A 130 23.51 -8.83 -14.99
C LEU A 130 24.22 -10.08 -14.42
N GLU A 131 25.28 -10.57 -15.08
CA GLU A 131 25.89 -11.87 -14.73
C GLU A 131 26.83 -11.84 -13.50
N GLY A 132 27.00 -10.70 -12.82
CA GLY A 132 27.97 -10.56 -11.73
C GLY A 132 27.47 -9.92 -10.43
N GLY A 133 26.21 -9.48 -10.35
CA GLY A 133 25.71 -8.70 -9.21
C GLY A 133 26.46 -7.38 -8.98
N LEU A 134 27.19 -6.91 -10.00
CA LEU A 134 27.97 -5.69 -9.92
C LEU A 134 27.08 -4.50 -10.31
N PRO A 135 27.12 -3.41 -9.54
CA PRO A 135 26.36 -2.22 -9.90
C PRO A 135 26.82 -1.68 -11.26
N GLU A 136 25.88 -1.13 -12.00
CA GLU A 136 26.17 -0.44 -13.24
C GLU A 136 27.03 0.81 -12.97
N PRO A 137 27.87 1.27 -13.92
CA PRO A 137 28.76 2.42 -13.70
C PRO A 137 28.07 3.72 -13.28
N TRP A 138 26.75 3.82 -13.52
CA TRP A 138 25.91 4.96 -13.15
C TRP A 138 25.05 4.70 -11.91
N GLU A 139 25.02 3.46 -11.39
CA GLU A 139 24.36 3.15 -10.13
C GLU A 139 25.21 3.69 -8.98
N VAL A 140 24.54 4.38 -8.05
CA VAL A 140 25.15 4.89 -6.84
C VAL A 140 25.05 3.80 -5.77
N ASP A 141 26.03 3.69 -4.88
CA ASP A 141 25.97 2.75 -3.76
C ASP A 141 24.66 2.91 -2.98
N GLU A 142 23.90 1.81 -2.91
CA GLU A 142 22.62 1.75 -2.22
C GLU A 142 22.80 2.10 -0.74
N ARG A 143 22.06 3.10 -0.27
CA ARG A 143 21.96 3.41 1.17
C ARG A 143 20.61 2.91 1.65
N ARG A 144 20.61 1.75 2.30
CA ARG A 144 19.42 1.28 3.03
C ARG A 144 19.08 2.26 4.13
N TYR A 145 17.84 2.72 4.14
CA TYR A 145 17.30 3.48 5.25
C TYR A 145 16.69 2.52 6.26
N GLU A 146 17.00 2.73 7.53
CA GLU A 146 16.32 2.04 8.62
C GLU A 146 14.93 2.67 8.76
N TRP A 147 13.91 1.98 8.27
CA TRP A 147 12.53 2.41 8.46
C TRP A 147 12.21 2.31 9.96
N SER A 148 11.80 3.44 10.55
CA SER A 148 11.27 3.48 11.92
C SER A 148 9.78 3.77 11.83
N ALA A 149 8.96 2.81 12.26
CA ALA A 149 7.55 3.07 12.51
C ALA A 149 7.43 4.23 13.51
N PRO A 150 6.42 5.10 13.41
CA PRO A 150 6.07 5.98 14.51
C PRO A 150 5.90 5.13 15.77
N SER A 151 6.56 5.48 16.88
CA SER A 151 6.58 4.69 18.13
C SER A 151 5.20 4.37 18.72
N THR A 152 4.15 5.02 18.21
CA THR A 152 2.77 4.84 18.60
C THR A 152 2.00 3.90 17.68
N SER A 153 2.54 3.46 16.53
CA SER A 153 1.79 2.63 15.59
C SER A 153 1.44 1.28 16.19
N ILE A 154 0.14 0.97 16.25
CA ILE A 154 -0.37 -0.32 16.72
C ILE A 154 -0.31 -1.40 15.63
N SER A 155 -0.06 -0.99 14.39
CA SER A 155 0.13 -1.86 13.24
C SER A 155 1.53 -2.46 13.15
N ASP A 156 2.49 -1.98 13.95
CA ASP A 156 3.88 -2.46 13.98
C ASP A 156 4.05 -3.78 14.74
N ALA A 157 3.06 -4.18 15.56
CA ALA A 157 3.05 -5.49 16.20
C ALA A 157 2.84 -6.58 15.13
N TYR A 158 3.94 -7.19 14.68
CA TYR A 158 3.91 -8.39 13.84
C TYR A 158 3.32 -9.55 14.65
N GLU A 159 2.05 -9.85 14.41
CA GLU A 159 1.45 -11.12 14.83
C GLU A 159 1.60 -12.10 13.67
N GLU A 160 2.30 -13.20 13.91
CA GLU A 160 2.56 -14.24 12.92
C GLU A 160 1.24 -14.89 12.48
N THR A 161 0.64 -14.38 11.42
CA THR A 161 -0.54 -15.00 10.79
C THR A 161 -0.08 -16.16 9.91
N GLY A 162 0.31 -17.27 10.55
CA GLY A 162 0.41 -18.62 9.98
C GLY A 162 0.85 -18.75 8.52
N ALA A 163 2.13 -18.51 8.24
CA ALA A 163 2.85 -19.13 7.13
C ALA A 163 4.32 -19.26 7.56
N GLY A 164 4.81 -20.50 7.61
CA GLY A 164 6.03 -20.87 8.36
C GLY A 164 7.27 -20.04 8.02
N SER A 165 8.01 -19.73 9.09
CA SER A 165 9.30 -19.06 9.08
C SER A 165 10.40 -19.97 8.52
N ASP A 166 10.98 -19.61 7.37
CA ASP A 166 12.43 -19.76 7.16
C ASP A 166 12.90 -18.96 5.92
N THR A 167 13.28 -17.69 6.12
CA THR A 167 14.15 -16.98 5.17
C THR A 167 15.18 -16.15 5.94
N THR A 168 16.32 -16.77 6.23
CA THR A 168 17.54 -16.05 6.58
C THR A 168 18.05 -15.34 5.33
N HIS A 169 17.81 -14.02 5.22
CA HIS A 169 18.37 -13.21 4.13
C HIS A 169 19.85 -12.89 4.41
N HIS A 170 20.74 -13.70 3.83
CA HIS A 170 22.13 -13.31 3.64
C HIS A 170 22.22 -12.16 2.62
N GLY A 171 23.02 -11.14 2.94
CA GLY A 171 23.21 -9.96 2.10
C GLY A 171 23.65 -10.32 0.68
N GLN A 172 22.77 -10.09 -0.29
CA GLN A 172 23.09 -10.16 -1.70
C GLN A 172 23.53 -8.78 -2.18
N GLY A 173 24.72 -8.74 -2.80
CA GLY A 173 25.18 -7.58 -3.56
C GLY A 173 24.48 -7.55 -4.91
N GLY A 174 23.88 -6.40 -5.23
CA GLY A 174 23.20 -6.12 -6.50
C GLY A 174 21.89 -6.88 -6.68
N THR A 175 20.77 -6.15 -6.75
CA THR A 175 19.46 -6.73 -7.04
C THR A 175 19.26 -6.85 -8.55
N HIS A 176 19.67 -7.97 -9.13
CA HIS A 176 19.29 -8.39 -10.49
C HIS A 176 18.92 -9.88 -10.51
#